data_AF-A0A2A8B8N1-F1
#
_entry.id   AF-A0A2A8B8N1-F1
#
_cell.length_a   1.000
_cell.length_b   1.000
_cell.length_c   1.000
_cell.angle_alpha   90.00
_cell.angle_beta   90.00
_cell.angle_gamma   90.00
#
_symmetry.space_group_name_H-M   'P 1'
#
loop_
_entity.id
_entity.type
_entity.pdbx_description
1 polymer ?
#
loop_
_entity_poly.entity_id
_entity_poly.type
_entity_poly.pdbx_seq_one_letter_code
_entity_poly.pdbx_strand_id
1 'polypeptide(L)'
;LKTFKNKYIFNKSKDFTIRLLANQMKHNHSLKLEEFYSPFDYTVNINGDILNLRRQELGLKLHVDFYNNDFPDETLGKVKVNYWDDLYIDIEYKNGEKFIAKDYMKENKRYSLDNIYKEMVDYGNSLIELYEKLLHIVKPNLSFNPMIPDNPTKKIRTVNLDKYFKG
;
A
#
# COMPACT_ATOMS: atom_id res chain seq x y z
N LEU A 1 17.48 -20.58 2.10
CA LEU A 1 17.65 -19.15 1.72
C LEU A 1 16.91 -18.75 0.44
N LYS A 2 17.12 -19.41 -0.70
CA LYS A 2 16.46 -19.05 -1.99
C LYS A 2 14.93 -19.04 -1.89
N THR A 3 14.34 -20.08 -1.29
CA THR A 3 12.89 -20.18 -1.05
C THR A 3 12.33 -19.03 -0.21
N PHE A 4 13.02 -18.68 0.88
CA PHE A 4 12.64 -17.56 1.75
C PHE A 4 12.64 -16.23 0.98
N LYS A 5 13.72 -15.94 0.23
CA LYS A 5 13.82 -14.73 -0.59
C LYS A 5 12.72 -14.69 -1.67
N ASN A 6 12.45 -15.82 -2.32
CA ASN A 6 11.40 -15.89 -3.33
C ASN A 6 10.00 -15.67 -2.73
N LYS A 7 9.75 -16.11 -1.49
CA LYS A 7 8.44 -15.97 -0.84
C LYS A 7 8.15 -14.55 -0.35
N TYR A 8 9.15 -13.85 0.20
CA TYR A 8 8.93 -12.59 0.92
C TYR A 8 9.58 -11.35 0.29
N ILE A 9 10.50 -11.51 -0.68
CA ILE A 9 11.28 -10.41 -1.28
C ILE A 9 11.01 -10.27 -2.78
N PHE A 10 10.96 -11.38 -3.51
CA PHE A 10 10.85 -11.38 -4.97
C PHE A 10 9.54 -11.97 -5.49
N ASN A 11 8.59 -12.24 -4.60
CA ASN A 11 7.35 -12.88 -4.97
C ASN A 11 6.50 -11.95 -5.85
N LYS A 12 6.44 -12.25 -7.15
CA LYS A 12 5.64 -11.47 -8.11
C LYS A 12 4.16 -11.89 -8.15
N SER A 13 3.81 -13.06 -7.62
CA SER A 13 2.43 -13.55 -7.59
C SER A 13 1.67 -13.13 -6.33
N LYS A 14 2.36 -12.65 -5.30
CA LYS A 14 1.72 -12.04 -4.15
C LYS A 14 1.41 -10.57 -4.44
N ASP A 15 0.17 -10.17 -4.13
CA ASP A 15 -0.25 -8.77 -4.21
C ASP A 15 0.49 -7.86 -3.22
N PHE A 16 0.99 -8.44 -2.13
CA PHE A 16 1.65 -7.77 -1.04
C PHE A 16 2.81 -8.61 -0.50
N THR A 17 3.94 -7.98 -0.17
CA THR A 17 5.09 -8.63 0.47
C THR A 17 5.73 -7.68 1.47
N ILE A 18 6.46 -8.23 2.45
CA ILE A 18 7.24 -7.42 3.40
C ILE A 18 8.19 -6.44 2.71
N ARG A 19 8.78 -6.81 1.57
CA ARG A 19 9.63 -5.88 0.81
C ARG A 19 8.85 -4.68 0.28
N LEU A 20 7.64 -4.89 -0.23
CA LEU A 20 6.78 -3.80 -0.71
C LEU A 20 6.41 -2.86 0.43
N LEU A 21 6.07 -3.41 1.60
CA LEU A 21 5.80 -2.63 2.82
C LEU A 21 7.00 -1.77 3.21
N ALA A 22 8.19 -2.37 3.32
CA ALA A 22 9.42 -1.66 3.68
C ALA A 22 9.77 -0.55 2.67
N ASN A 23 9.58 -0.80 1.38
CA ASN A 23 9.80 0.21 0.34
C ASN A 23 8.80 1.37 0.45
N GLN A 24 7.52 1.09 0.70
CA GLN A 24 6.51 2.13 0.88
C GLN A 24 6.82 3.00 2.11
N MET A 25 7.14 2.39 3.25
CA MET A 25 7.53 3.13 4.45
C MET A 25 8.79 3.98 4.22
N LYS A 26 9.78 3.44 3.47
CA LYS A 26 11.02 4.16 3.14
C LYS A 26 10.79 5.37 2.23
N HIS A 27 9.98 5.24 1.20
CA HIS A 27 9.85 6.27 0.16
C HIS A 27 8.69 7.24 0.38
N ASN A 28 7.60 6.78 0.99
CA ASN A 28 6.37 7.57 1.15
C ASN A 28 6.12 8.01 2.60
N HIS A 29 6.93 7.52 3.56
CA HIS A 29 6.80 7.78 5.01
C HIS A 29 5.39 7.54 5.58
N SER A 30 4.55 6.79 4.87
CA SER A 30 3.15 6.56 5.19
C SER A 30 2.66 5.27 4.54
N LEU A 31 1.62 4.68 5.12
CA LEU A 31 0.90 3.52 4.59
C LEU A 31 -0.55 3.93 4.36
N LYS A 32 -1.06 3.67 3.16
CA LYS A 32 -2.49 3.85 2.86
C LYS A 32 -3.21 2.56 3.23
N LEU A 33 -3.97 2.62 4.33
CA LEU A 33 -4.72 1.48 4.84
C LEU A 33 -6.13 1.48 4.27
N GLU A 34 -6.66 0.29 4.02
CA GLU A 34 -8.01 0.10 3.50
C GLU A 34 -9.06 0.56 4.52
N GLU A 35 -8.80 0.39 5.80
CA GLU A 35 -9.69 0.74 6.90
C GLU A 35 -9.95 2.25 7.01
N PHE A 36 -9.02 3.07 6.53
CA PHE A 36 -9.17 4.53 6.52
C PHE A 36 -9.73 5.06 5.20
N TYR A 37 -10.04 4.17 4.26
CA TYR A 37 -10.63 4.56 3.01
C TYR A 37 -12.16 4.53 3.10
N SER A 38 -12.76 5.72 2.97
CA SER A 38 -14.20 5.85 2.75
C SER A 38 -14.44 6.06 1.26
N PRO A 39 -15.01 5.06 0.55
CA PRO A 39 -15.38 5.24 -0.86
C PRO A 39 -16.42 6.35 -1.03
N PHE A 40 -16.39 7.03 -2.17
CA PHE A 40 -17.41 8.03 -2.50
C PHE A 40 -18.75 7.34 -2.77
N ASP A 41 -19.83 7.86 -2.19
CA ASP A 41 -21.20 7.44 -2.47
C ASP A 41 -21.87 8.42 -3.45
N TYR A 42 -22.09 7.97 -4.68
CA TYR A 42 -22.75 8.78 -5.70
C TYR A 42 -24.25 8.47 -5.71
N THR A 43 -25.06 9.48 -5.42
CA THR A 43 -26.52 9.35 -5.36
C THR A 43 -27.17 10.23 -6.40
N VAL A 44 -28.05 9.66 -7.22
CA VAL A 44 -28.76 10.35 -8.30
C VAL A 44 -30.24 10.41 -7.96
N ASN A 45 -30.87 11.56 -8.18
CA ASN A 45 -32.32 11.67 -8.13
C ASN A 45 -32.88 11.53 -9.55
N ILE A 46 -33.64 10.48 -9.80
CA ILE A 46 -34.32 10.24 -11.07
C ILE A 46 -35.82 10.23 -10.79
N ASN A 47 -36.54 11.23 -11.31
CA ASN A 47 -38.00 11.34 -11.17
C ASN A 47 -38.53 11.30 -9.72
N GLY A 48 -37.73 11.72 -8.73
CA GLY A 48 -38.09 11.68 -7.31
C GLY A 48 -37.51 10.49 -6.55
N ASP A 49 -37.03 9.47 -7.26
CA ASP A 49 -36.39 8.31 -6.65
C ASP A 49 -34.90 8.56 -6.42
N ILE A 50 -34.46 8.36 -5.18
CA ILE A 50 -33.07 8.53 -4.75
C ILE A 50 -32.34 7.20 -4.94
N LEU A 51 -31.47 7.14 -5.96
CA LEU A 51 -30.70 5.96 -6.33
C LEU A 51 -29.24 6.13 -5.94
N ASN A 52 -28.75 5.34 -4.99
CA ASN A 52 -27.31 5.26 -4.71
C ASN A 52 -26.68 4.25 -5.68
N LEU A 53 -25.76 4.72 -6.52
CA LEU A 53 -25.16 3.92 -7.58
C LEU A 53 -24.32 2.76 -7.04
N ARG A 54 -23.58 2.96 -5.94
CA ARG A 54 -22.75 1.90 -5.33
C ARG A 54 -23.59 0.75 -4.78
N ARG A 55 -24.69 1.06 -4.09
CA ARG A 55 -25.61 0.03 -3.53
C ARG A 55 -26.31 -0.80 -4.59
N GLN A 56 -26.42 -0.27 -5.81
CA GLN A 56 -27.08 -0.91 -6.94
C GLN A 56 -26.07 -1.54 -7.91
N GLU A 57 -24.77 -1.52 -7.58
CA GLU A 57 -23.69 -1.99 -8.44
C GLU A 57 -23.68 -1.30 -9.82
N LEU A 58 -24.09 -0.03 -9.84
CA LEU A 58 -24.14 0.80 -11.05
C LEU A 58 -22.93 1.73 -11.10
N GLY A 59 -22.44 1.95 -12.33
CA GLY A 59 -21.42 2.95 -12.61
C GLY A 59 -21.97 4.14 -13.39
N LEU A 60 -21.26 5.27 -13.30
CA LEU A 60 -21.50 6.47 -14.09
C LEU A 60 -20.29 6.77 -14.96
N LYS A 61 -20.54 7.05 -16.24
CA LYS A 61 -19.54 7.58 -17.15
C LYS A 61 -20.14 8.75 -17.90
N LEU A 62 -19.59 9.94 -17.65
CA LEU A 62 -20.10 11.18 -18.20
C LEU A 62 -18.96 12.00 -18.79
N HIS A 63 -19.24 12.70 -19.88
CA HIS A 63 -18.32 13.64 -20.49
C HIS A 63 -19.00 15.00 -20.66
N VAL A 64 -18.31 16.07 -20.29
CA VAL A 64 -18.78 17.45 -20.47
C VAL A 64 -17.68 18.23 -21.16
N ASP A 65 -18.01 18.88 -22.26
CA ASP A 65 -17.11 19.81 -22.92
C ASP A 65 -17.11 21.14 -22.15
N PHE A 66 -15.94 21.77 -22.01
CA PHE A 66 -15.81 23.10 -21.43
C PHE A 66 -15.24 24.08 -22.45
N TYR A 67 -15.68 25.32 -22.35
CA TYR A 67 -15.52 26.33 -23.38
C TYR A 67 -14.73 27.53 -22.87
N ASN A 68 -14.24 28.33 -23.80
CA ASN A 68 -13.59 29.59 -23.49
C ASN A 68 -14.66 30.61 -23.02
N ASN A 69 -14.41 31.28 -21.89
CA ASN A 69 -15.33 32.30 -21.38
C ASN A 69 -15.45 33.49 -22.34
N ASP A 70 -14.37 33.84 -23.03
CA ASP A 70 -14.35 34.98 -23.95
C ASP A 70 -14.91 34.60 -25.34
N PHE A 71 -14.85 33.30 -25.69
CA PHE A 71 -15.30 32.75 -26.97
C PHE A 71 -16.09 31.44 -26.75
N PRO A 72 -17.41 31.51 -26.46
CA PRO A 72 -18.19 30.35 -26.05
C PRO A 72 -18.29 29.23 -27.09
N ASP A 73 -18.13 29.55 -28.37
CA ASP A 73 -18.12 28.57 -29.47
C ASP A 73 -16.78 27.80 -29.54
N GLU A 74 -15.77 28.24 -28.81
CA GLU A 74 -14.48 27.58 -28.72
C GLU A 74 -14.44 26.59 -27.56
N THR A 75 -14.48 25.30 -27.89
CA THR A 75 -14.21 24.23 -26.92
C THR A 75 -12.71 24.21 -26.56
N LEU A 76 -12.42 24.36 -25.26
CA LEU A 76 -11.06 24.27 -24.71
C LEU A 76 -10.66 22.84 -24.36
N GLY A 77 -11.62 21.98 -24.08
CA GLY A 77 -11.38 20.59 -23.74
C GLY A 77 -12.63 19.89 -23.22
N LYS A 78 -12.42 18.75 -22.56
CA LYS A 78 -13.48 17.94 -21.96
C LYS A 78 -13.10 17.41 -20.59
N VAL A 79 -14.08 17.41 -19.69
CA VAL A 79 -14.02 16.76 -18.40
C VAL A 79 -14.69 15.39 -18.53
N LYS A 80 -13.99 14.34 -18.12
CA LYS A 80 -14.50 12.96 -18.10
C LYS A 80 -14.66 12.54 -16.64
N VAL A 81 -15.89 12.27 -16.24
CA VAL A 81 -16.22 11.74 -14.92
C VAL A 81 -16.48 10.26 -15.06
N ASN A 82 -15.71 9.45 -14.33
CA ASN A 82 -15.89 8.00 -14.25
C ASN A 82 -16.13 7.62 -12.79
N TYR A 83 -17.21 6.90 -12.52
CA TYR A 83 -17.56 6.35 -11.23
C TYR A 83 -17.87 4.86 -11.43
N TRP A 84 -16.90 4.00 -11.16
CA TRP A 84 -17.06 2.55 -11.21
C TRP A 84 -16.60 1.94 -9.89
N ASP A 85 -15.36 2.21 -9.51
CA ASP A 85 -14.81 1.86 -8.19
C ASP A 85 -14.91 3.05 -7.21
N ASP A 86 -14.52 4.23 -7.67
CA ASP A 86 -14.59 5.52 -6.96
C ASP A 86 -14.72 6.67 -7.97
N LEU A 87 -14.95 7.89 -7.50
CA LEU A 87 -15.09 9.05 -8.38
C LEU A 87 -13.72 9.51 -8.93
N TYR A 88 -13.54 9.38 -10.25
CA TYR A 88 -12.38 9.88 -10.97
C TYR A 88 -12.79 10.97 -11.97
N ILE A 89 -12.06 12.09 -11.96
CA ILE A 89 -12.30 13.23 -12.84
C ILE A 89 -11.05 13.48 -13.68
N ASP A 90 -11.08 13.08 -14.95
CA ASP A 90 -10.01 13.34 -15.89
C ASP A 90 -10.33 14.60 -16.71
N ILE A 91 -9.29 15.37 -17.07
CA ILE A 91 -9.42 16.57 -17.90
C ILE A 91 -8.55 16.38 -19.13
N GLU A 92 -9.13 16.51 -20.32
CA GLU A 92 -8.42 16.43 -21.60
C GLU A 92 -8.56 17.76 -22.34
N TYR A 93 -7.46 18.48 -22.44
CA TYR A 93 -7.38 19.77 -23.13
C TYR A 93 -7.20 19.56 -24.64
N LYS A 94 -7.71 20.50 -25.43
CA LYS A 94 -7.64 20.46 -26.90
C LYS A 94 -6.21 20.51 -27.43
N ASN A 95 -5.28 21.11 -26.70
CA ASN A 95 -3.84 21.14 -27.00
C ASN A 95 -3.15 19.78 -26.83
N GLY A 96 -3.86 18.76 -26.34
CA GLY A 96 -3.35 17.41 -26.10
C GLY A 96 -2.89 17.15 -24.66
N GLU A 97 -2.87 18.16 -23.79
CA GLU A 97 -2.58 17.97 -22.36
C GLU A 97 -3.69 17.16 -21.68
N LYS A 98 -3.30 16.27 -20.79
CA LYS A 98 -4.21 15.38 -20.06
C LYS A 98 -3.88 15.37 -18.60
N PHE A 99 -4.86 15.72 -17.78
CA PHE A 99 -4.86 15.44 -16.37
C PHE A 99 -5.64 14.14 -16.14
N ILE A 100 -5.00 13.13 -15.56
CA ILE A 100 -5.62 11.85 -15.23
C ILE A 100 -5.73 11.79 -13.71
N ALA A 101 -6.95 11.83 -13.16
CA ALA A 101 -7.15 11.81 -11.70
C ALA A 101 -6.56 10.55 -11.06
N LYS A 102 -6.57 9.44 -11.80
CA LYS A 102 -5.97 8.18 -11.37
C LYS A 102 -4.46 8.30 -11.12
N ASP A 103 -3.74 9.15 -11.85
CA ASP A 103 -2.30 9.38 -11.66
C ASP A 103 -2.02 10.16 -10.38
N TYR A 104 -2.90 11.07 -9.99
CA TYR A 104 -2.80 11.79 -8.72
C TYR A 104 -3.21 10.89 -7.55
N MET A 105 -4.28 10.12 -7.71
CA MET A 105 -4.73 9.19 -6.67
C MET A 105 -3.74 8.04 -6.48
N LYS A 106 -3.01 7.68 -7.56
CA LYS A 106 -2.10 6.53 -7.73
C LYS A 106 -2.74 5.24 -7.25
N GLU A 107 -2.63 4.18 -8.03
CA GLU A 107 -2.91 2.81 -7.59
C GLU A 107 -1.92 2.37 -6.51
N ASN A 108 -1.91 3.05 -5.36
CA ASN A 108 -1.33 2.51 -4.16
C ASN A 108 -2.36 1.49 -3.71
N LYS A 109 -2.12 0.21 -4.04
CA LYS A 109 -2.83 -0.92 -3.44
C LYS A 109 -3.00 -0.60 -1.95
N ARG A 110 -4.26 -0.45 -1.54
CA ARG A 110 -4.61 -0.34 -0.13
C ARG A 110 -4.44 -1.75 0.42
N TYR A 111 -3.80 -1.84 1.57
CA TYR A 111 -3.65 -3.12 2.25
C TYR A 111 -4.42 -3.01 3.56
N SER A 112 -5.27 -3.99 3.83
CA SER A 112 -5.88 -4.11 5.15
C SER A 112 -4.82 -4.41 6.20
N LEU A 113 -5.08 -3.97 7.43
CA LEU A 113 -4.29 -4.28 8.61
C LEU A 113 -4.16 -5.79 8.79
N ASP A 114 -5.21 -6.55 8.51
CA ASP A 114 -5.20 -8.01 8.57
C ASP A 114 -4.20 -8.64 7.60
N ASN A 115 -4.15 -8.15 6.37
CA ASN A 115 -3.20 -8.64 5.36
C ASN A 115 -1.77 -8.30 5.74
N ILE A 116 -1.54 -7.09 6.26
CA ILE A 116 -0.23 -6.66 6.77
C ILE A 116 0.19 -7.55 7.95
N TYR A 117 -0.70 -7.74 8.93
CA TYR A 117 -0.44 -8.53 10.12
C TYR A 117 -0.09 -9.98 9.78
N LYS A 118 -0.91 -10.65 8.95
CA LYS A 118 -0.66 -12.02 8.51
C LYS A 118 0.70 -12.16 7.83
N GLU A 119 1.03 -11.25 6.91
CA GLU A 119 2.33 -11.27 6.21
C GLU A 119 3.51 -11.07 7.18
N MET A 120 3.36 -10.20 8.19
CA MET A 120 4.39 -9.96 9.20
C MET A 120 4.62 -11.17 10.10
N VAL A 121 3.54 -11.83 10.54
CA VAL A 121 3.60 -13.06 11.34
C VAL A 121 4.26 -14.19 10.53
N ASP A 122 3.81 -14.40 9.29
CA ASP A 122 4.36 -15.41 8.38
C ASP A 122 5.86 -15.20 8.13
N TYR A 123 6.25 -13.95 7.86
CA TYR A 123 7.64 -13.58 7.67
C TYR A 123 8.47 -13.84 8.93
N GLY A 124 7.96 -13.44 10.11
CA GLY A 124 8.62 -13.66 11.40
C GLY A 124 8.86 -15.13 11.69
N ASN A 125 7.82 -15.96 11.58
CA ASN A 125 7.92 -17.41 11.77
C ASN A 125 8.91 -18.05 10.80
N SER A 126 8.86 -17.66 9.52
CA SER A 126 9.78 -18.20 8.51
C SER A 126 11.22 -17.74 8.71
N LEU A 127 11.45 -16.58 9.35
CA LEU A 127 12.77 -16.10 9.68
C LEU A 127 13.37 -16.90 10.84
N ILE A 128 12.55 -17.25 11.85
CA ILE A 128 12.94 -18.15 12.94
C ILE A 128 13.33 -19.52 12.36
N GLU A 129 12.49 -20.12 11.51
CA GLU A 129 12.82 -21.40 10.88
C GLU A 129 14.11 -21.33 10.04
N LEU A 130 14.32 -20.24 9.31
CA LEU A 130 15.53 -20.06 8.52
C LEU A 130 16.76 -19.95 9.43
N TYR A 131 16.64 -19.23 10.54
CA TYR A 131 17.70 -19.09 11.54
C TYR A 131 18.04 -20.46 12.15
N GLU A 132 17.05 -21.23 12.58
CA GLU A 132 17.26 -22.56 13.15
C GLU A 132 17.91 -23.52 12.16
N LYS A 133 17.47 -23.51 10.90
CA LYS A 133 18.09 -24.31 9.82
C LYS A 133 19.55 -23.93 9.60
N LEU A 134 19.87 -22.63 9.58
CA LEU A 134 21.25 -22.16 9.45
C LEU A 134 22.08 -22.53 10.68
N LEU A 135 21.53 -22.34 11.89
CA LEU A 135 22.20 -22.70 13.13
C LEU A 135 22.49 -24.20 13.18
N HIS A 136 21.57 -25.06 12.76
CA HIS A 136 21.79 -26.51 12.72
C HIS A 136 22.90 -26.91 11.74
N ILE A 137 23.07 -26.20 10.62
CA ILE A 137 24.15 -26.45 9.66
C ILE A 137 25.50 -25.95 10.20
N VAL A 138 25.49 -24.80 10.87
CA VAL A 138 26.73 -24.12 11.30
C VAL A 138 27.22 -24.66 12.65
N LYS A 139 26.32 -25.00 13.59
CA LYS A 139 26.64 -25.44 14.96
C LYS A 139 27.56 -26.67 15.03
N PRO A 140 27.42 -27.72 14.20
CA PRO A 140 28.36 -28.85 14.18
C PRO A 140 29.74 -28.48 13.62
N ASN A 141 29.81 -27.42 12.80
CA ASN A 141 31.03 -26.93 12.15
C ASN A 141 31.65 -25.72 12.88
N LEU A 142 30.98 -25.21 13.91
CA LEU A 142 31.50 -24.26 14.88
C LEU A 142 32.39 -25.05 15.84
N SER A 143 33.62 -25.33 15.44
CA SER A 143 34.65 -25.64 16.42
C SER A 143 34.70 -24.48 17.41
N PHE A 144 34.43 -24.78 18.69
CA PHE A 144 34.57 -23.82 19.77
C PHE A 144 35.97 -23.22 19.67
N ASN A 145 36.08 -21.93 19.37
CA ASN A 145 37.36 -21.24 19.47
C ASN A 145 37.74 -21.25 20.96
N PRO A 146 38.80 -21.96 21.39
CA PRO A 146 39.16 -22.10 22.81
C PRO A 146 39.57 -20.77 23.47
N MET A 147 39.59 -19.68 22.71
CA MET A 147 39.86 -18.30 23.16
C MET A 147 38.60 -17.53 23.61
N ILE A 148 37.39 -18.09 23.48
CA ILE A 148 36.16 -17.43 23.96
C ILE A 148 35.82 -18.00 25.33
N PRO A 149 35.94 -17.22 26.44
CA PRO A 149 35.58 -17.72 27.76
C PRO A 149 34.09 -18.08 27.80
N ASP A 150 33.75 -19.23 28.41
CA ASP A 150 32.42 -19.85 28.47
C ASP A 150 31.30 -18.98 29.06
N ASN A 151 31.64 -17.79 29.56
CA ASN A 151 30.69 -16.79 30.02
C ASN A 151 30.92 -15.49 29.26
N PRO A 152 30.21 -15.25 28.13
CA PRO A 152 30.04 -13.90 27.67
C PRO A 152 29.21 -13.21 28.75
N THR A 153 29.85 -12.43 29.63
CA THR A 153 29.15 -11.43 30.44
C THR A 153 28.38 -10.54 29.46
N LYS A 154 27.13 -10.91 29.17
CA LYS A 154 26.18 -10.07 28.45
C LYS A 154 26.05 -8.84 29.33
N LYS A 155 26.71 -7.74 28.94
CA LYS A 155 26.34 -6.42 29.43
C LYS A 155 24.93 -6.17 28.91
N ILE A 156 23.94 -6.60 29.68
CA ILE A 156 22.54 -6.24 29.48
C ILE A 156 22.52 -4.72 29.68
N ARG A 157 22.51 -3.98 28.58
CA ARG A 157 22.17 -2.56 28.62
C ARG A 157 20.66 -2.50 28.76
N THR A 158 20.19 -2.38 29.99
CA THR A 158 18.78 -2.11 30.27
C THR A 158 18.47 -0.74 29.67
N VAL A 159 17.79 -0.71 28.52
CA VAL A 159 17.30 0.54 27.93
C VAL A 159 15.99 0.86 28.62
N ASN A 160 16.00 1.86 29.50
CA ASN A 160 14.77 2.39 30.09
C ASN A 160 14.00 3.16 28.99
N LEU A 161 12.85 2.62 28.62
CA LEU A 161 11.97 3.19 27.60
C LEU A 161 11.06 4.30 28.15
N ASP A 162 10.87 4.42 29.47
CA ASP A 162 10.01 5.46 30.09
C ASP A 162 10.49 6.88 29.77
N LYS A 163 11.78 7.06 29.46
CA LYS A 163 12.33 8.35 29.05
C LYS A 163 11.75 8.87 27.72
N TYR A 164 11.09 8.02 26.95
CA TYR A 164 10.43 8.39 25.68
C TYR A 164 8.91 8.56 25.83
N PHE A 165 8.35 8.26 27.01
CA PHE A 165 6.90 8.23 27.24
C PHE A 165 6.42 9.12 28.38
N LYS A 166 7.30 9.91 29.02
CA LYS A 166 6.87 10.96 29.94
C LYS A 166 6.58 12.23 29.17
N GLY A 167 5.29 12.58 29.10
CA GLY A 167 4.81 13.94 28.86
C GLY A 167 5.04 14.84 30.06
#